data_AF-A0A530JI43-F1
#
_entry.id   AF-A0A530JI43-F1
#
_cell.length_a   1.000
_cell.length_b   1.000
_cell.length_c   1.000
_cell.angle_alpha   90.00
_cell.angle_beta   90.00
_cell.angle_gamma   90.00
#
_symmetry.space_group_name_H-M   'P 1'
#
loop_
_entity.id
_entity.type
_entity.pdbx_description
1 polymer ?
#
loop_
_entity_poly.entity_id
_entity_poly.type
_entity_poly.pdbx_seq_one_letter_code
_entity_poly.pdbx_strand_id
1 'polypeptide(L)'
;LSINLQDKTIRLAGYALPVDREGDLVYQFLLVPWTGACSHMPTPPPNQIVLVTPAHPYRMSEAYEPVSVTGVLKPGMEKSQLFILDGVSIIQSGYTVPKADVASVDNVPDAVTLPINSPWSFLNKKKN
;
A
#
# COMPACT_ATOMS: atom_id res chain seq x y z
N LEU A 1 -2.82 0.84 -12.34
CA LEU A 1 -1.35 0.89 -12.46
C LEU A 1 -0.95 0.15 -13.74
N SER A 2 -0.09 0.75 -14.57
CA SER A 2 0.27 0.24 -15.91
C SER A 2 1.11 -1.04 -15.84
N ILE A 3 0.96 -1.94 -16.81
CA ILE A 3 1.74 -3.20 -17.00
C ILE A 3 3.28 -2.95 -17.03
N ASN A 4 3.72 -1.70 -17.20
CA ASN A 4 5.11 -1.30 -17.34
C ASN A 4 5.91 -1.19 -16.03
N LEU A 5 5.36 -1.63 -14.89
CA LEU A 5 6.01 -1.63 -13.58
C LEU A 5 6.52 -3.01 -13.13
N GLN A 6 6.28 -4.04 -13.92
CA GLN A 6 6.77 -5.38 -13.63
C GLN A 6 8.30 -5.36 -13.57
N ASP A 7 8.84 -5.88 -12.46
CA ASP A 7 10.28 -5.92 -12.14
C ASP A 7 10.96 -4.56 -11.90
N LYS A 8 10.19 -3.47 -11.81
CA LYS A 8 10.73 -2.16 -11.41
C LYS A 8 10.72 -2.02 -9.90
N THR A 9 11.83 -1.48 -9.37
CA THR A 9 11.86 -1.00 -7.99
C THR A 9 11.00 0.25 -7.91
N ILE A 10 9.98 0.22 -7.07
CA ILE A 10 9.11 1.35 -6.78
C ILE A 10 9.28 1.79 -5.34
N ARG A 11 8.85 3.03 -5.06
CA ARG A 11 8.61 3.52 -3.72
C ARG A 11 7.15 3.97 -3.64
N LEU A 12 6.38 3.36 -2.75
CA LEU A 12 4.96 3.67 -2.53
C LEU A 12 4.74 4.04 -1.08
N ALA A 13 4.02 5.14 -0.85
CA ALA A 13 3.52 5.49 0.47
C ALA A 13 2.08 5.02 0.63
N GLY A 14 1.72 4.60 1.84
CA GLY A 14 0.39 4.12 2.18
C GLY A 14 0.30 3.80 3.67
N TYR A 15 -0.81 3.20 4.07
CA TYR A 15 -1.06 2.81 5.45
C TYR A 15 -0.89 1.30 5.59
N ALA A 16 -0.12 0.86 6.58
CA ALA A 16 0.16 -0.55 6.82
C ALA A 16 -0.95 -1.21 7.66
N LEU A 17 -1.58 -2.25 7.14
CA LEU A 17 -2.60 -3.03 7.83
C LEU A 17 -2.09 -4.46 8.06
N PRO A 18 -1.71 -4.84 9.29
CA PRO A 18 -1.03 -6.11 9.55
C PRO A 18 -1.93 -7.31 9.28
N VAL A 19 -1.41 -8.31 8.56
CA VAL A 19 -2.08 -9.60 8.32
C VAL A 19 -1.37 -10.76 9.01
N ASP A 20 -0.06 -10.63 9.27
CA ASP A 20 0.75 -11.62 9.98
C ASP A 20 1.69 -10.88 10.94
N ARG A 21 1.56 -11.16 12.25
CA ARG A 21 2.32 -10.47 13.31
C ARG A 21 2.47 -11.28 14.59
N GLU A 22 3.51 -10.96 15.36
CA GLU A 22 3.74 -11.42 16.71
C GLU A 22 4.04 -10.21 17.61
N GLY A 23 3.09 -9.83 18.46
CA GLY A 23 3.15 -8.55 19.18
C GLY A 23 3.24 -7.38 18.19
N ASP A 24 4.26 -6.54 18.34
CA ASP A 24 4.53 -5.40 17.46
C ASP A 24 5.35 -5.77 16.21
N LEU A 25 5.81 -7.02 16.09
CA LEU A 25 6.60 -7.46 14.94
C LEU A 25 5.67 -7.94 13.83
N VAL A 26 5.63 -7.22 12.72
CA VAL A 26 4.78 -7.50 11.57
C VAL A 26 5.60 -8.14 10.46
N TYR A 27 5.23 -9.37 10.11
CA TYR A 27 5.86 -10.17 9.07
C TYR A 27 5.21 -9.97 7.70
N GLN A 28 3.92 -9.64 7.66
CA GLN A 28 3.21 -9.26 6.44
C GLN A 28 2.11 -8.24 6.74
N PHE A 29 1.89 -7.32 5.81
CA PHE A 29 0.80 -6.35 5.89
C PHE A 29 0.25 -5.99 4.52
N LEU A 30 -0.99 -5.51 4.49
CA LEU A 30 -1.57 -4.86 3.32
C LEU A 30 -1.23 -3.38 3.35
N LEU A 31 -0.59 -2.87 2.30
CA LEU A 31 -0.46 -1.43 2.07
C LEU A 31 -1.72 -0.93 1.38
N VAL A 32 -2.43 -0.02 2.05
CA VAL A 32 -3.71 0.55 1.57
C VAL A 32 -3.61 2.07 1.43
N PRO A 33 -4.41 2.68 0.53
CA PRO A 33 -4.36 4.12 0.24
C PRO A 33 -4.99 5.04 1.31
N TRP A 34 -5.83 4.52 2.22
CA TRP A 34 -6.45 5.31 3.29
C TRP A 34 -6.67 4.49 4.57
N THR A 35 -6.76 5.20 5.71
CA THR A 35 -7.05 4.63 7.02
C THR A 35 -8.49 4.09 7.12
N GLY A 36 -8.70 3.00 7.86
CA GLY A 36 -10.04 2.41 8.06
C GLY A 36 -10.55 1.56 6.88
N ALA A 37 -9.78 1.48 5.79
CA ALA A 37 -10.01 0.55 4.69
C ALA A 37 -10.11 -0.90 5.20
N CYS A 38 -11.06 -1.69 4.69
CA CYS A 38 -11.24 -3.11 5.06
C CYS A 38 -11.82 -3.37 6.46
N SER A 39 -12.31 -2.35 7.17
CA SER A 39 -13.09 -2.52 8.41
C SER A 39 -14.37 -1.67 8.34
N HIS A 40 -14.27 -0.36 8.62
CA HIS A 40 -15.42 0.54 8.66
C HIS A 40 -15.68 1.25 7.32
N MET A 41 -14.65 1.37 6.50
CA MET A 41 -14.73 1.98 5.17
C MET A 41 -14.76 0.89 4.09
N PRO A 42 -15.29 1.20 2.89
CA PRO A 42 -15.28 0.27 1.78
C PRO A 42 -13.88 -0.29 1.50
N THR A 43 -13.77 -1.60 1.31
CA THR A 43 -12.54 -2.27 0.88
C THR A 43 -12.10 -1.69 -0.46
N PRO A 44 -10.83 -1.23 -0.60
CA PRO A 44 -10.32 -0.74 -1.86
C PRO A 44 -10.40 -1.83 -2.95
N PRO A 45 -10.55 -1.47 -4.23
CA PRO A 45 -10.35 -2.40 -5.33
C PRO A 45 -8.99 -3.12 -5.22
N PRO A 46 -8.88 -4.42 -5.59
CA PRO A 46 -7.63 -5.17 -5.43
C PRO A 46 -6.40 -4.53 -6.08
N ASN A 47 -6.58 -3.87 -7.22
CA ASN A 47 -5.49 -3.15 -7.92
C ASN A 47 -5.00 -1.88 -7.20
N GLN A 48 -5.56 -1.57 -6.02
CA GLN A 48 -5.13 -0.51 -5.11
C GLN A 48 -4.61 -1.07 -3.77
N ILE A 49 -4.51 -2.39 -3.62
CA ILE A 49 -4.01 -3.06 -2.42
C ILE A 49 -2.72 -3.81 -2.78
N VAL A 50 -1.69 -3.64 -1.96
CA VAL A 50 -0.41 -4.34 -2.12
C VAL A 50 -0.16 -5.20 -0.90
N LEU A 51 0.06 -6.50 -1.07
CA LEU A 51 0.57 -7.36 0.00
C LEU A 51 2.09 -7.17 0.10
N VAL A 52 2.56 -6.73 1.26
CA VAL A 52 3.96 -6.44 1.51
C VAL A 52 4.54 -7.47 2.47
N THR A 53 5.67 -8.06 2.09
CA THR A 53 6.51 -8.87 2.97
C THR A 53 7.81 -8.11 3.19
N PRO A 54 8.02 -7.48 4.36
CA PRO A 54 9.26 -6.79 4.69
C PRO A 54 10.49 -7.71 4.61
N ALA A 55 11.66 -7.15 4.32
CA ALA A 55 12.93 -7.89 4.36
C ALA A 55 13.30 -8.32 5.78
N HIS A 56 12.89 -7.53 6.78
CA HIS A 56 12.97 -7.82 8.21
C HIS A 56 11.63 -7.44 8.85
N PRO A 57 11.17 -8.12 9.91
CA PRO A 57 9.89 -7.80 10.56
C PRO A 57 9.80 -6.31 10.88
N TYR A 58 8.73 -5.67 10.44
CA TYR A 58 8.51 -4.24 10.67
C TYR A 58 7.88 -4.05 12.04
N ARG A 59 8.42 -3.14 12.85
CA ARG A 59 7.86 -2.85 14.18
C ARG A 59 6.77 -1.80 14.06
N MET A 60 5.54 -2.15 14.41
CA MET A 60 4.40 -1.23 14.50
C MET A 60 3.47 -1.65 15.62
N SER A 61 2.94 -0.67 16.36
CA SER A 61 2.03 -0.89 17.48
C SER A 61 0.56 -0.78 17.05
N GLU A 62 0.29 0.03 16.03
CA GLU A 62 -1.07 0.37 15.62
C GLU A 62 -1.33 -0.01 14.15
N ALA A 63 -2.56 -0.43 13.84
CA ALA A 63 -2.95 -0.62 12.45
C ALA A 63 -3.06 0.75 11.74
N TYR A 64 -2.81 0.75 10.44
CA TYR A 64 -2.78 1.93 9.58
C TYR A 64 -1.68 2.95 9.93
N GLU A 65 -0.54 2.50 10.44
CA GLU A 65 0.63 3.39 10.50
C GLU A 65 1.06 3.81 9.07
N PRO A 66 1.34 5.10 8.85
CA PRO A 66 1.83 5.60 7.57
C PRO A 66 3.26 5.10 7.31
N VAL A 67 3.45 4.43 6.17
CA VAL A 67 4.74 3.87 5.77
C VAL A 67 5.07 4.15 4.32
N SER A 68 6.37 4.17 4.03
CA SER A 68 6.95 4.12 2.70
C SER A 68 7.55 2.73 2.46
N VAL A 69 7.07 2.05 1.42
CA VAL A 69 7.53 0.73 0.99
C VAL A 69 8.37 0.87 -0.27
N THR A 70 9.60 0.39 -0.22
CA THR A 70 10.51 0.34 -1.38
C THR A 70 10.82 -1.11 -1.74
N GLY A 71 10.63 -1.48 -3.00
CA GLY A 71 10.89 -2.84 -3.46
C GLY A 71 10.36 -3.12 -4.85
N VAL A 72 10.43 -4.39 -5.26
CA VAL A 72 9.97 -4.82 -6.59
C VAL A 72 8.48 -5.12 -6.55
N LEU A 73 7.70 -4.36 -7.32
CA LEU A 73 6.26 -4.58 -7.45
C LEU A 73 5.99 -5.73 -8.41
N LYS A 74 5.25 -6.74 -7.95
CA LYS A 74 4.82 -7.88 -8.75
C LYS A 74 3.30 -7.86 -8.90
N PRO A 75 2.75 -7.78 -10.13
CA PRO A 75 1.32 -7.98 -10.33
C PRO A 75 0.95 -9.43 -10.04
N GLY A 76 -0.18 -9.63 -9.35
CA GLY A 76 -0.65 -10.95 -8.95
C GLY A 76 -1.81 -10.84 -7.98
N MET A 77 -2.82 -11.68 -8.18
CA MET A 77 -3.98 -11.72 -7.31
C MET A 77 -3.69 -12.61 -6.11
N GLU A 78 -3.56 -12.03 -4.93
CA GLU A 78 -3.32 -12.76 -3.68
C GLU A 78 -4.50 -12.56 -2.73
N LYS A 79 -4.80 -13.60 -1.93
CA LYS A 79 -5.81 -13.55 -0.88
C LYS A 79 -5.12 -13.54 0.48
N SER A 80 -5.46 -12.57 1.30
CA SER A 80 -4.99 -12.46 2.68
C SER A 80 -6.17 -12.55 3.63
N GLN A 81 -6.01 -13.34 4.69
CA GLN A 81 -6.96 -13.36 5.78
C GLN A 81 -6.60 -12.24 6.76
N LEU A 82 -7.53 -11.32 6.97
CA LEU A 82 -7.38 -10.21 7.89
C LEU A 82 -8.26 -10.46 9.11
N PHE A 83 -7.66 -10.36 10.29
CA PHE A 83 -8.35 -10.41 11.56
C PHE A 83 -8.62 -8.98 12.04
N ILE A 84 -9.86 -8.54 11.89
CA ILE A 84 -10.33 -7.23 12.37
C ILE A 84 -11.22 -7.41 13.59
N LEU A 85 -11.51 -6.31 14.30
CA LEU A 85 -12.43 -6.31 15.44
C LEU A 85 -13.82 -6.87 15.08
N ASP A 86 -14.25 -6.65 13.84
CA ASP A 86 -15.55 -7.08 13.32
C ASP A 86 -15.56 -8.55 12.83
N GLY A 87 -14.45 -9.27 12.98
CA GLY A 87 -14.30 -10.67 12.61
C GLY A 87 -13.23 -10.92 11.55
N VAL A 88 -13.41 -12.01 10.79
CA VAL A 88 -12.46 -12.43 9.76
C VAL A 88 -12.90 -11.92 8.40
N SER A 89 -12.03 -11.21 7.70
CA SER A 89 -12.24 -10.76 6.32
C SER A 89 -11.21 -11.37 5.38
N ILE A 90 -11.64 -11.78 4.18
CA ILE A 90 -10.72 -12.19 3.11
C ILE A 90 -10.54 -11.00 2.17
N ILE A 91 -9.34 -10.42 2.16
CA ILE A 91 -8.99 -9.28 1.33
C ILE A 91 -8.14 -9.76 0.16
N GLN A 92 -8.45 -9.24 -1.02
CA GLN A 92 -7.73 -9.59 -2.24
C GLN A 92 -6.85 -8.42 -2.68
N SER A 93 -5.54 -8.65 -2.80
CA SER A 93 -4.58 -7.69 -3.35
C SER A 93 -4.25 -8.03 -4.80
N GLY A 94 -4.03 -7.00 -5.62
CA GLY A 94 -3.64 -7.16 -7.03
C GLY A 94 -2.13 -7.05 -7.26
N TYR A 95 -1.36 -6.74 -6.22
CA TYR A 95 0.09 -6.63 -6.27
C TYR A 95 0.73 -7.17 -4.99
N THR A 96 1.99 -7.58 -5.12
CA THR A 96 2.86 -7.95 -4.00
C THR A 96 4.20 -7.22 -4.06
N VAL A 97 4.83 -7.00 -2.90
CA VAL A 97 6.22 -6.53 -2.78
C VAL A 97 6.93 -7.42 -1.76
N PRO A 98 7.63 -8.47 -2.19
CA PRO A 98 8.42 -9.32 -1.31
C PRO A 98 9.78 -8.68 -0.98
N LYS A 99 10.32 -8.97 0.21
CA LYS A 99 11.61 -8.46 0.70
C LYS A 99 11.71 -6.94 0.62
N ALA A 100 10.64 -6.24 1.00
CA ALA A 100 10.56 -4.80 0.91
C ALA A 100 11.39 -4.10 2.00
N ASP A 101 11.97 -2.95 1.68
CA ASP A 101 12.44 -1.99 2.65
C ASP A 101 11.27 -1.12 3.10
N VAL A 102 11.08 -0.95 4.41
CA VAL A 102 9.90 -0.28 4.99
C VAL A 102 10.37 0.77 5.99
N ALA A 103 9.93 2.00 5.78
CA ALA A 103 10.21 3.13 6.66
C ALA A 103 8.92 3.83 7.08
N SER A 104 8.82 4.22 8.35
CA SER A 104 7.76 5.12 8.81
C SER A 104 7.87 6.49 8.13
N VAL A 105 6.73 7.12 7.86
CA VAL A 105 6.65 8.49 7.31
C VAL A 105 5.61 9.29 8.06
N ASP A 106 5.78 10.61 8.19
CA ASP A 106 4.83 11.43 8.94
C ASP A 106 3.44 11.51 8.29
N ASN A 107 3.38 11.42 6.96
CA ASN A 107 2.14 11.51 6.19
C ASN A 107 2.20 10.66 4.91
N VAL A 108 1.05 10.13 4.49
CA VAL A 108 0.87 9.54 3.16
C VAL A 108 0.41 10.65 2.22
N PRO A 109 1.16 10.98 1.15
CA PRO A 109 0.70 11.95 0.16
C PRO A 109 -0.61 11.47 -0.47
N ASP A 110 -1.56 12.37 -0.72
CA ASP A 110 -2.74 12.05 -1.51
C ASP A 110 -2.30 11.43 -2.84
N ALA A 111 -2.69 10.19 -3.06
CA ALA A 111 -2.23 9.38 -4.17
C ALA A 111 -2.71 10.00 -5.49
N VAL A 112 -1.82 10.79 -6.12
CA VAL A 112 -1.62 11.13 -7.55
C VAL A 112 -0.94 12.50 -7.59
N THR A 113 0.37 12.54 -7.36
CA THR A 113 1.20 13.54 -8.03
C THR A 113 1.62 12.90 -9.34
N LEU A 114 0.90 13.23 -10.43
CA LEU A 114 1.36 12.90 -11.77
C LEU A 114 2.81 13.40 -11.94
N PRO A 115 3.69 12.70 -12.67
CA PRO A 115 5.01 13.23 -12.96
C PRO A 115 4.85 14.65 -13.53
N ILE A 116 5.56 15.62 -12.94
CA ILE A 116 5.55 17.05 -13.30
C ILE A 116 5.90 17.27 -14.79
N ASN A 117 6.37 16.23 -15.49
CA ASN A 117 6.70 16.23 -16.90
C ASN A 117 5.57 15.69 -17.78
N SER A 118 4.31 16.06 -17.50
CA SER A 118 3.26 15.89 -18.50
C SER A 118 3.53 16.87 -19.65
N PRO A 119 3.70 16.40 -20.89
CA PRO A 119 3.89 17.28 -22.05
C PRO A 119 2.67 18.19 -22.31
N TRP A 120 1.56 17.99 -21.59
CA TRP A 120 0.32 18.74 -21.68
C TRP A 120 0.10 19.74 -20.54
N SER A 121 1.14 20.11 -19.78
CA SER A 121 1.04 21.06 -18.65
C SER A 121 0.46 22.44 -19.03
N PHE A 122 0.49 22.79 -20.32
CA PHE A 122 -0.09 24.02 -20.84
C PHE A 122 -1.63 24.02 -20.89
N LEU A 123 -2.30 22.86 -20.78
CA LEU A 123 -3.77 22.79 -20.81
C LEU A 123 -4.42 23.29 -19.51
N ASN A 124 -3.68 23.35 -18.39
CA ASN A 124 -4.21 23.83 -17.12
C ASN A 124 -4.04 25.34 -16.89
N LYS A 125 -3.57 26.10 -17.89
CA LYS A 125 -3.63 27.57 -17.84
C LYS A 125 -4.85 28.07 -18.61
N LYS A 126 -5.99 28.14 -17.92
CA LYS A 126 -6.92 29.30 -17.85
C LYS A 126 -8.32 28.88 -17.38
N LYS A 127 -8.78 29.49 -16.29
CA LYS A 127 -9.68 30.65 -16.36
C LYS A 127 -9.60 31.42 -15.03
N ASN A 128 -9.53 32.75 -15.15
CA ASN A 128 -9.66 33.73 -14.07
C ASN A 128 -10.94 33.51 -13.27
#